data_AF-A0A925M3S4-F1
#
_entry.id   AF-A0A925M3S4-F1
#
_cell.length_a   1.000
_cell.length_b   1.000
_cell.length_c   1.000
_cell.angle_alpha   90.00
_cell.angle_beta   90.00
_cell.angle_gamma   90.00
#
_symmetry.space_group_name_H-M   'P 1'
#
loop_
_entity.id
_entity.type
_entity.pdbx_description
1 polymer ?
#
loop_
_entity_poly.entity_id
_entity_poly.type
_entity_poly.pdbx_seq_one_letter_code
_entity_poly.pdbx_strand_id
1 'polypeptide(L)'
;MSAIENRYSSDSKVCSNFAVSKNCVERWMIQKRTEGHVVPRQQGGSVSPVMAPQDQLMAIFEQQPDATLAASCELLFEQTG
;
A
#
# COMPACT_ATOMS: atom_id res chain seq x y z
N MET A 1 -25.34 6.42 3.72
CA MET A 1 -25.32 7.74 3.05
C MET A 1 -24.27 8.58 3.74
N SER A 2 -23.19 8.98 3.06
CA SER A 2 -22.13 9.79 3.70
C SER A 2 -22.54 11.27 3.78
N ALA A 3 -21.98 12.02 4.74
CA ALA A 3 -22.22 13.46 4.85
C ALA A 3 -21.79 14.23 3.58
N ILE A 4 -20.89 13.66 2.80
CA ILE A 4 -20.40 14.21 1.52
C ILE A 4 -21.42 13.98 0.39
N GLU A 5 -22.24 12.91 0.47
CA GLU A 5 -23.23 12.53 -0.54
C GLU A 5 -24.59 13.22 -0.36
N ASN A 6 -24.80 13.87 0.78
CA ASN A 6 -26.04 14.57 1.04
C ASN A 6 -26.11 15.81 0.13
N ARG A 7 -27.02 15.81 -0.86
CA ARG A 7 -27.20 16.92 -1.82
C ARG A 7 -27.51 18.28 -1.17
N TYR A 8 -27.79 18.31 0.13
CA TYR A 8 -28.09 19.51 0.91
C TYR A 8 -26.92 20.07 1.72
N SER A 9 -25.78 19.38 1.78
CA SER A 9 -24.57 19.87 2.47
C SER A 9 -23.57 20.44 1.48
N SER A 10 -23.30 21.74 1.57
CA SER A 10 -22.17 22.36 0.88
C SER A 10 -20.84 21.97 1.53
N ASP A 11 -19.74 21.97 0.76
CA ASP A 11 -18.40 21.64 1.28
C ASP A 11 -18.04 22.45 2.52
N SER A 12 -18.41 23.74 2.58
CA SER A 12 -18.18 24.59 3.75
C SER A 12 -18.92 24.11 5.00
N LYS A 13 -20.17 23.61 4.86
CA LYS A 13 -20.93 23.04 5.98
C LYS A 13 -20.32 21.72 6.44
N VAL A 14 -19.82 20.91 5.53
CA VAL A 14 -19.11 19.67 5.87
C VAL A 14 -17.81 20.00 6.62
N CYS A 15 -17.04 20.98 6.15
CA CYS A 15 -15.83 21.43 6.83
C CYS A 15 -16.11 21.92 8.26
N SER A 16 -17.13 22.77 8.45
CA SER A 16 -17.49 23.29 9.77
C SER A 16 -18.03 22.22 10.71
N ASN A 17 -18.90 21.32 10.22
CA ASN A 17 -19.54 20.31 11.06
C ASN A 17 -18.56 19.24 11.55
N PHE A 18 -17.53 18.94 10.75
CA PHE A 18 -16.55 17.90 11.06
C PHE A 18 -15.18 18.45 11.45
N ALA A 19 -15.03 19.78 11.55
CA ALA A 19 -13.77 20.47 11.85
C ALA A 19 -12.59 20.00 10.98
N VAL A 20 -12.85 19.79 9.68
CA VAL A 20 -11.85 19.36 8.70
C VAL A 20 -11.52 20.49 7.72
N SER A 21 -10.32 20.46 7.15
CA SER A 21 -9.93 21.42 6.12
C SER A 21 -10.66 21.15 4.81
N LYS A 22 -10.88 22.22 4.02
CA LYS A 22 -11.51 22.12 2.70
C LYS A 22 -10.78 21.16 1.76
N ASN A 23 -9.44 21.22 1.77
CA ASN A 23 -8.59 20.34 0.98
C ASN A 23 -8.81 18.85 1.35
N CYS A 24 -9.04 18.55 2.63
CA CYS A 24 -9.35 17.18 3.07
C CYS A 24 -10.64 16.66 2.42
N VAL A 25 -11.71 17.47 2.47
CA VAL A 25 -13.02 17.14 1.89
C VAL A 25 -12.93 16.99 0.37
N GLU A 26 -12.24 17.91 -0.32
CA GLU A 26 -12.01 17.86 -1.76
C GLU A 26 -11.25 16.58 -2.18
N ARG A 27 -10.22 16.19 -1.43
CA ARG A 27 -9.46 14.96 -1.70
C ARG A 27 -10.32 13.71 -1.53
N TRP A 28 -11.14 13.63 -0.49
CA TRP A 28 -12.06 12.51 -0.29
C TRP A 28 -13.15 12.46 -1.36
N MET A 29 -13.67 13.61 -1.79
CA MET A 29 -14.60 13.71 -2.92
C MET A 29 -14.02 13.16 -4.21
N ILE A 30 -12.79 13.57 -4.55
CA ILE A 30 -12.07 13.07 -5.72
C ILE A 30 -11.87 11.56 -5.59
N GLN A 31 -11.34 11.10 -4.46
CA GLN A 31 -11.06 9.68 -4.23
C GLN A 31 -12.33 8.82 -4.34
N LYS A 32 -13.44 9.27 -3.76
CA LYS A 32 -14.74 8.58 -3.85
C LYS A 32 -15.22 8.45 -5.30
N ARG A 33 -15.01 9.48 -6.13
CA ARG A 33 -15.39 9.47 -7.55
C ARG A 33 -14.47 8.57 -8.39
N THR A 34 -13.18 8.52 -8.07
CA THR A 34 -12.20 7.76 -8.86
C THR A 34 -12.10 6.30 -8.45
N GLU A 35 -12.18 6.00 -7.15
CA GLU A 35 -11.93 4.67 -6.58
C GLU A 35 -13.22 4.02 -6.02
N GLY A 36 -14.33 4.76 -5.96
CA GLY A 36 -15.59 4.27 -5.38
C GLY A 36 -15.60 4.23 -3.85
N HIS A 37 -14.50 4.59 -3.19
CA HIS A 37 -14.37 4.60 -1.73
C HIS A 37 -13.56 5.80 -1.19
N VAL A 38 -13.65 6.04 0.11
CA VAL A 38 -12.84 7.04 0.84
C VAL A 38 -11.82 6.39 1.78
N VAL A 39 -11.56 5.09 1.61
CA VAL A 39 -10.55 4.36 2.40
C VAL A 39 -9.18 5.00 2.15
N PRO A 40 -8.46 5.45 3.18
CA PRO A 40 -7.13 6.03 3.00
C PRO A 40 -6.20 5.07 2.28
N ARG A 41 -5.38 5.60 1.37
CA ARG A 41 -4.30 4.81 0.76
C ARG A 41 -3.27 4.43 1.82
N GLN A 42 -2.59 3.31 1.58
CA GLN A 42 -1.48 2.87 2.42
C GLN A 42 -0.44 3.99 2.54
N GLN A 43 -0.10 4.36 3.78
CA GLN A 43 0.92 5.35 4.06
C GLN A 43 2.24 4.65 4.39
N GLY A 44 3.31 5.04 3.70
CA GLY A 44 4.62 4.43 3.87
C GLY A 44 4.68 2.99 3.36
N GLY A 45 5.78 2.32 3.70
CA GLY A 45 6.14 1.02 3.15
C GLY A 45 7.11 1.13 1.98
N SER A 46 8.02 0.16 1.90
CA SER A 46 8.91 -0.05 0.76
C SER A 46 8.84 -1.52 0.37
N VAL A 47 9.11 -1.82 -0.90
CA VAL A 47 9.35 -3.20 -1.30
C VAL A 47 10.58 -3.72 -0.58
N SER A 48 10.53 -4.95 -0.06
CA SER A 48 11.69 -5.57 0.56
C SER A 48 12.75 -5.85 -0.52
N PRO A 49 14.05 -5.63 -0.26
CA PRO A 49 15.12 -6.00 -1.19
C PRO A 49 15.08 -7.49 -1.59
N VAL A 50 14.53 -8.34 -0.71
CA VAL A 50 14.35 -9.78 -0.93
C VAL A 50 13.32 -10.09 -2.04
N MET A 51 12.44 -9.14 -2.38
CA MET A 51 11.49 -9.31 -3.48
C MET A 51 12.16 -9.37 -4.85
N ALA A 52 13.33 -8.75 -5.02
CA ALA A 52 14.04 -8.75 -6.30
C ALA A 52 14.55 -10.16 -6.69
N PRO A 53 15.23 -10.92 -5.80
CA PRO A 53 15.65 -12.29 -6.08
C PRO A 53 14.65 -13.37 -5.62
N GLN A 54 13.36 -13.03 -5.43
CA GLN A 54 12.39 -13.96 -4.83
C GLN A 54 12.32 -15.32 -5.55
N ASP A 55 12.27 -15.30 -6.89
CA ASP A 55 12.16 -16.53 -7.68
C ASP A 55 13.42 -17.40 -7.56
N GLN A 56 14.60 -16.78 -7.47
CA GLN A 56 15.88 -17.48 -7.28
C GLN A 56 15.97 -18.11 -5.88
N LEU A 57 15.53 -17.36 -4.86
CA LEU A 57 15.44 -17.88 -3.49
C LEU A 57 14.49 -19.07 -3.37
N MET A 58 13.34 -19.01 -4.06
CA MET A 58 12.41 -20.14 -4.11
C MET A 58 13.03 -21.36 -4.78
N ALA A 59 13.75 -21.19 -5.89
CA ALA A 59 14.43 -22.30 -6.56
C ALA A 59 15.53 -22.93 -5.69
N ILE A 60 16.31 -22.12 -4.95
CA ILE A 60 17.32 -22.61 -4.00
C ILE A 60 16.64 -23.42 -2.88
N PHE A 61 15.54 -22.93 -2.34
CA PHE A 61 14.78 -23.62 -1.30
C PHE A 61 14.20 -24.96 -1.78
N GLU A 62 13.69 -25.01 -3.02
CA GLU A 62 13.18 -26.26 -3.61
C GLU A 62 14.28 -27.30 -3.82
N GLN A 63 15.50 -26.88 -4.20
CA GLN A 63 16.63 -27.78 -4.41
C GLN A 63 17.26 -28.25 -3.09
N GLN A 64 17.27 -27.39 -2.07
CA GLN A 64 17.87 -27.67 -0.77
C GLN A 64 16.97 -27.17 0.36
N PRO A 65 15.90 -27.91 0.70
CA PRO A 65 14.93 -27.48 1.71
C PRO A 65 15.52 -27.41 3.12
N ASP A 66 16.58 -28.18 3.39
CA ASP A 66 17.27 -28.20 4.68
C ASP A 66 18.43 -27.18 4.76
N ALA A 67 18.64 -26.38 3.72
CA ALA A 67 19.68 -25.37 3.72
C ALA A 67 19.42 -24.32 4.81
N THR A 68 20.47 -23.97 5.55
CA THR A 68 20.40 -22.86 6.50
C THR A 68 20.31 -21.53 5.74
N LEU A 69 19.77 -20.49 6.38
CA LEU A 69 19.69 -19.15 5.78
C LEU A 69 21.04 -18.63 5.28
N ALA A 70 22.13 -18.90 6.02
CA ALA A 70 23.47 -18.49 5.61
C ALA A 70 23.90 -19.15 4.29
N ALA A 71 23.65 -20.46 4.16
CA ALA A 71 23.91 -21.19 2.93
C ALA A 71 23.04 -20.69 1.77
N SER A 72 21.76 -20.39 2.01
CA SER A 72 20.90 -19.80 0.97
C SER A 72 21.41 -18.44 0.49
N CYS A 73 21.95 -17.61 1.37
CA CYS A 73 22.55 -16.32 0.99
C CYS A 73 23.83 -16.50 0.16
N GLU A 74 24.68 -17.46 0.51
CA GLU A 74 25.88 -17.79 -0.26
C GLU A 74 25.52 -18.30 -1.66
N LEU A 75 24.57 -19.24 -1.74
CA LEU A 75 24.07 -19.77 -3.02
C LEU A 75 23.42 -18.69 -3.88
N LEU A 76 22.68 -17.75 -3.27
CA LEU A 76 22.13 -16.63 -3.99
C LEU A 76 23.22 -15.71 -4.53
N PHE A 77 24.23 -15.39 -3.71
CA PHE A 77 25.37 -14.57 -4.11
C PHE A 77 26.15 -15.21 -5.29
N GLU A 78 26.38 -16.52 -5.25
CA GLU A 78 27.01 -17.26 -6.37
C GLU A 78 26.22 -17.16 -7.68
N GLN A 79 24.89 -17.06 -7.61
CA GLN A 79 24.02 -16.95 -8.78
C GLN A 79 23.90 -15.52 -9.31
N THR A 80 24.02 -14.50 -8.45
CA THR A 80 23.76 -13.10 -8.82
C THR A 80 24.99 -12.21 -8.97
N GLY A 81 26.12 -12.53 -8.31
CA GLY A 81 27.39 -11.81 -8.42
C GLY A 81 27.44 -10.47 -7.71
#